data_AF-A0A101MBA0-F1
#
_entry.id   AF-A0A101MBA0-F1
#
_cell.length_a   1.000
_cell.length_b   1.000
_cell.length_c   1.000
_cell.angle_alpha   90.00
_cell.angle_beta   90.00
_cell.angle_gamma   90.00
#
_symmetry.space_group_name_H-M   'P 1'
#
loop_
_entity.id
_entity.type
_entity.pdbx_description
1 polymer ?
#
loop_
_entity_poly.entity_id
_entity_poly.type
_entity_poly.pdbx_seq_one_letter_code
_entity_poly.pdbx_strand_id
1 'polypeptide(L)'
;MLGERDAQLDAEESTSSGKPIWRSVYSLMRCDSSTCQHGPHGWVDPMGKKHYPLKSHHIKRLISHVEKGGVLESHKDVPEAVRDELYREEQDRLERDRRKGGHVTGAGLPYPPINIHLSSSQSAPHGLEISDPKAANNLQLPSSLDIPGMRDVVVKEYSEWQVSNVENDSLKTAFREVCDVMLENGLDLEQVYRDQDPTFFIAKGIKIGIARRFVEDIGKWVQNVKNAIPVLELI
;
A
#
# COMPACT_ATOMS: atom_id res chain seq x y z
N MET A 1 21.37 24.84 -8.44
CA MET A 1 20.32 25.88 -8.57
C MET A 1 19.47 25.95 -7.30
N LEU A 2 20.09 25.93 -6.10
CA LEU A 2 19.42 26.01 -4.80
C LEU A 2 19.75 27.31 -4.05
N GLY A 3 20.88 27.97 -4.36
CA GLY A 3 21.25 29.26 -3.77
C GLY A 3 20.68 30.49 -4.48
N GLU A 4 20.12 30.35 -5.68
CA GLU A 4 19.63 31.50 -6.46
C GLU A 4 18.22 31.95 -6.02
N ARG A 5 17.47 31.08 -5.33
CA ARG A 5 16.16 31.44 -4.74
C ARG A 5 16.27 32.01 -3.33
N ASP A 6 17.35 31.72 -2.60
CA ASP A 6 17.60 32.31 -1.28
C ASP A 6 17.84 33.82 -1.41
N ALA A 7 18.59 34.25 -2.44
CA ALA A 7 18.80 35.67 -2.72
C ALA A 7 17.53 36.42 -3.18
N GLN A 8 16.58 35.71 -3.79
CA GLN A 8 15.32 36.30 -4.24
C GLN A 8 14.31 36.45 -3.08
N LEU A 9 14.46 35.68 -2.00
CA LEU A 9 13.61 35.73 -0.82
C LEU A 9 14.01 36.82 0.19
N ASP A 10 15.30 37.16 0.29
CA ASP A 10 15.77 38.30 1.10
C ASP A 10 15.27 39.65 0.55
N ALA A 11 14.98 39.73 -0.76
CA ALA A 11 14.46 40.95 -1.40
C ALA A 11 12.98 41.24 -1.05
N GLU A 12 12.21 40.26 -0.57
CA GLU A 12 10.80 40.42 -0.20
C GLU A 12 10.59 40.72 1.30
N GLU A 13 11.66 40.75 2.11
CA GLU A 13 11.64 40.98 3.57
C GLU A 13 11.22 42.41 4.00
N SER A 14 10.97 43.33 3.06
CA SER A 14 10.73 44.75 3.38
C SER A 14 9.28 45.15 3.70
N THR A 15 8.29 44.25 3.72
CA THR A 15 6.86 44.66 3.86
C THR A 15 6.06 44.06 5.02
N SER A 16 6.55 43.07 5.76
CA SER A 16 5.75 42.44 6.82
C SER A 16 6.51 42.35 8.15
N SER A 17 6.15 43.23 9.08
CA SER A 17 6.72 43.39 10.42
C SER A 17 6.23 42.29 11.40
N GLY A 18 6.41 41.04 11.03
CA GLY A 18 6.10 39.87 11.86
C GLY A 18 7.12 38.76 11.58
N LYS A 19 7.32 37.84 12.53
CA LYS A 19 8.13 36.64 12.27
C LYS A 19 7.60 36.01 10.97
N PRO A 20 8.45 35.79 9.97
CA PRO A 20 7.94 35.44 8.66
C PRO A 20 7.25 34.08 8.76
N ILE A 21 6.03 34.00 8.22
CA ILE A 21 5.11 32.85 8.33
C ILE A 21 5.84 31.54 8.02
N TRP A 22 6.72 31.55 7.02
CA TRP A 22 7.54 30.40 6.66
C TRP A 22 8.39 29.88 7.83
N ARG A 23 9.06 30.73 8.63
CA ARG A 23 9.88 30.27 9.77
C ARG A 23 9.03 29.52 10.79
N SER A 24 7.81 29.97 11.05
CA SER A 24 6.89 29.31 11.98
C SER A 24 6.48 27.94 11.46
N VAL A 25 6.12 27.81 10.18
CA VAL A 25 5.75 26.53 9.56
C VAL A 25 6.93 25.55 9.56
N TYR A 26 8.12 26.01 9.17
CA TYR A 26 9.33 25.19 9.15
C TYR A 26 9.72 24.70 10.54
N SER A 27 9.57 25.54 11.57
CA SER A 27 9.87 25.16 12.96
C SER A 27 8.85 24.17 13.51
N LEU A 28 7.55 24.36 13.21
CA LEU A 28 6.48 23.48 13.67
C LEU A 28 6.60 22.08 13.06
N MET A 29 6.98 22.00 11.78
CA MET A 29 7.10 20.75 11.05
C MET A 29 8.46 20.06 11.23
N ARG A 30 9.33 20.62 12.06
CA ARG A 30 10.65 20.05 12.32
C ARG A 30 10.50 18.82 13.21
N CYS A 31 11.21 17.75 12.84
CA CYS A 31 11.26 16.57 13.69
C CYS A 31 12.31 16.79 14.80
N ASP A 32 11.91 16.65 16.06
CA ASP A 32 12.81 16.77 17.21
C ASP A 32 13.74 15.56 17.38
N SER A 33 13.44 14.45 16.70
CA SER A 33 14.24 13.23 16.80
C SER A 33 15.40 13.24 15.81
N SER A 34 16.62 13.30 16.32
CA SER A 34 17.86 13.18 15.53
C SER A 34 18.02 11.80 14.86
N THR A 35 17.25 10.80 15.28
CA THR A 35 17.24 9.44 14.73
C THR A 35 16.07 9.18 13.77
N CYS A 36 15.35 10.23 13.37
CA CYS A 36 14.20 10.09 12.49
C CYS A 36 14.61 9.60 11.09
N GLN A 37 14.12 8.42 10.70
CA GLN A 37 14.35 7.84 9.36
C GLN A 37 13.63 8.61 8.23
N HIS A 38 12.71 9.53 8.57
CA HIS A 38 11.90 10.29 7.62
C HIS A 38 12.49 11.67 7.26
N GLY A 39 13.61 12.06 7.88
CA GLY A 39 14.32 13.31 7.58
C GLY A 39 14.02 14.46 8.55
N PRO A 40 14.49 15.69 8.24
CA PRO A 40 14.49 16.82 9.17
C PRO A 40 13.10 17.44 9.38
N HIS A 41 12.17 17.24 8.44
CA HIS A 41 10.80 17.71 8.54
C HIS A 41 9.84 16.53 8.41
N GLY A 42 8.82 16.50 9.25
CA GLY A 42 7.82 15.47 9.17
C GLY A 42 6.55 15.84 9.90
N TRP A 43 5.50 15.14 9.52
CA TRP A 43 4.17 15.33 10.05
C TRP A 43 3.77 14.08 10.84
N VAL A 44 3.34 14.27 12.08
CA VAL A 44 2.82 13.19 12.92
C VAL A 44 1.31 13.14 12.77
N ASP A 45 0.80 12.01 12.29
CA ASP A 45 -0.63 11.79 12.19
C ASP A 45 -1.26 11.72 13.60
N PRO A 46 -2.19 12.62 13.95
CA PRO A 46 -2.83 12.63 15.26
C PRO A 46 -3.76 11.43 15.50
N MET A 47 -4.23 10.76 14.45
CA MET A 47 -5.09 9.57 14.53
C MET A 47 -4.27 8.28 14.46
N GLY A 48 -3.26 8.24 13.59
CA GLY A 48 -2.47 7.03 13.31
C GLY A 48 -1.16 6.88 14.09
N LYS A 49 -0.70 7.92 14.80
CA LYS A 49 0.66 8.02 15.39
C LYS A 49 1.80 7.73 14.41
N LYS A 50 1.53 7.69 13.11
CA LYS A 50 2.52 7.43 12.08
C LYS A 50 3.19 8.75 11.68
N HIS A 51 4.50 8.69 11.49
CA HIS A 51 5.29 9.84 11.06
C HIS A 51 5.49 9.80 9.55
N TYR A 52 5.14 10.90 8.88
CA TYR A 52 5.22 11.04 7.43
C TYR A 52 6.30 12.07 7.06
N PRO A 53 7.15 11.76 6.05
CA PRO A 53 8.19 12.70 5.62
C PRO A 53 7.57 13.90 4.89
N LEU A 54 7.90 15.11 5.33
CA LEU A 54 7.48 16.34 4.64
C LEU A 54 8.56 16.79 3.66
N LYS A 55 8.23 16.76 2.37
CA LYS A 55 9.04 17.33 1.29
C LYS A 55 8.82 18.84 1.16
N SER A 56 9.73 19.50 0.46
CA SER A 56 9.70 20.96 0.29
C SER A 56 8.41 21.49 -0.34
N HIS A 57 7.74 20.72 -1.22
CA HIS A 57 6.47 21.15 -1.81
C HIS A 57 5.29 21.10 -0.82
N HIS A 58 5.28 20.12 0.09
CA HIS A 58 4.30 20.06 1.18
C HIS A 58 4.43 21.27 2.11
N ILE A 59 5.65 21.63 2.47
CA ILE A 59 5.91 22.81 3.30
C ILE A 59 5.46 24.10 2.61
N LYS A 60 5.70 24.24 1.30
CA LYS A 60 5.19 25.39 0.51
C LYS A 60 3.67 25.46 0.49
N ARG A 61 2.97 24.32 0.37
CA ARG A 61 1.51 24.27 0.44
C ARG A 61 0.98 24.70 1.81
N LEU A 62 1.65 24.29 2.88
CA LEU A 62 1.33 24.72 4.24
C LEU A 62 1.52 26.23 4.43
N ILE A 63 2.61 26.79 3.93
CA ILE A 63 2.84 28.24 3.95
C ILE A 63 1.72 28.98 3.22
N SER A 64 1.38 28.54 2.01
CA SER A 64 0.28 29.14 1.24
C SER A 64 -1.08 29.02 1.94
N HIS A 65 -1.31 27.94 2.70
CA HIS A 65 -2.53 27.79 3.49
C HIS A 65 -2.61 28.84 4.61
N VAL A 66 -1.52 29.05 5.35
CA VAL A 66 -1.46 30.05 6.42
C VAL A 66 -1.54 31.48 5.87
N GLU A 67 -0.89 31.76 4.75
CA GLU A 67 -0.98 33.06 4.06
C GLU A 67 -2.41 33.38 3.62
N LYS A 68 -3.21 32.37 3.28
CA LYS A 68 -4.63 32.51 2.92
C LYS A 68 -5.57 32.63 4.12
N GLY A 69 -5.03 32.70 5.34
CA GLY A 69 -5.79 32.80 6.58
C GLY A 69 -6.17 31.45 7.20
N GLY A 70 -5.57 30.36 6.75
CA GLY A 70 -5.69 29.05 7.38
C GLY A 70 -4.94 28.98 8.71
N VAL A 71 -5.48 28.22 9.67
CA VAL A 71 -4.82 28.00 10.97
C VAL A 71 -3.85 26.83 10.83
N LEU A 72 -2.61 27.01 11.30
CA LEU A 72 -1.62 25.93 11.37
C LEU A 72 -0.77 26.11 12.64
N GLU A 73 -1.34 25.73 13.79
CA GLU A 73 -0.68 25.83 15.09
C GLU A 73 -0.10 24.49 15.55
N SER A 74 -0.67 23.38 15.08
CA SER A 74 -0.28 22.03 15.43
C SER A 74 -0.27 21.09 14.21
N HIS A 75 0.30 19.90 14.38
CA HIS A 75 0.17 18.82 13.40
C HIS A 75 -1.30 18.42 13.15
N LYS A 76 -2.24 18.78 14.03
CA LYS A 76 -3.68 18.54 13.81
C LYS A 76 -4.32 19.45 12.77
N ASP A 77 -3.73 20.62 12.54
CA ASP A 77 -4.30 21.67 11.69
C ASP A 77 -3.81 21.56 10.24
N VAL A 78 -3.10 20.48 9.91
CA VAL A 78 -2.64 20.23 8.55
C VAL A 78 -3.84 19.98 7.63
N PRO A 79 -4.01 20.77 6.55
CA PRO A 79 -5.14 20.65 5.63
C PRO A 79 -5.27 19.24 5.06
N GLU A 80 -6.51 18.78 4.92
CA GLU A 80 -6.82 17.45 4.37
C GLU A 80 -6.15 17.21 3.01
N ALA A 81 -6.14 18.20 2.11
CA ALA A 81 -5.47 18.09 0.82
C ALA A 81 -3.97 17.76 0.91
N VAL A 82 -3.28 18.23 1.97
CA VAL A 82 -1.87 17.90 2.22
C VAL A 82 -1.75 16.51 2.86
N ARG A 83 -2.67 16.14 3.76
CA ARG A 83 -2.73 14.79 4.36
C ARG A 83 -2.92 13.72 3.29
N ASP A 84 -3.87 13.91 2.38
CA ASP A 84 -4.16 12.99 1.27
C ASP A 84 -2.97 12.83 0.31
N GLU A 85 -2.22 13.91 0.08
CA GLU A 85 -1.01 13.87 -0.73
C GLU A 85 0.08 13.04 -0.04
N LEU A 86 0.27 13.22 1.27
CA LEU A 86 1.21 12.42 2.06
C LEU A 86 0.83 10.93 2.08
N TYR A 87 -0.47 10.62 2.23
CA TYR A 87 -0.94 9.23 2.20
C TYR A 87 -0.71 8.59 0.84
N ARG A 88 -1.01 9.29 -0.27
CA ARG A 88 -0.74 8.80 -1.63
C ARG A 88 0.75 8.61 -1.90
N GLU A 89 1.59 9.59 -1.55
CA GLU A 89 3.04 9.48 -1.77
C GLU A 89 3.67 8.34 -0.96
N GLU A 90 3.16 8.10 0.26
CA GLU A 90 3.58 6.97 1.09
C GLU A 90 3.15 5.64 0.47
N GLN A 91 1.92 5.55 -0.04
CA GLN A 91 1.42 4.37 -0.75
C GLN A 91 2.25 4.08 -2.01
N ASP A 92 2.55 5.10 -2.81
CA ASP A 92 3.40 5.00 -4.00
C ASP A 92 4.84 4.58 -3.65
N ARG A 93 5.36 5.02 -2.50
CA ARG A 93 6.67 4.57 -2.01
C ARG A 93 6.64 3.09 -1.66
N LEU A 94 5.63 2.65 -0.91
CA LEU A 94 5.45 1.24 -0.55
C LEU A 94 5.26 0.36 -1.79
N GLU A 95 4.53 0.83 -2.80
CA GLU A 95 4.37 0.12 -4.06
C GLU A 95 5.71 -0.01 -4.82
N ARG A 96 6.49 1.08 -4.90
CA ARG A 96 7.82 1.04 -5.53
C ARG A 96 8.79 0.13 -4.80
N ASP A 97 8.77 0.09 -3.48
CA ASP A 97 9.62 -0.80 -2.69
C ASP A 97 9.23 -2.27 -2.91
N ARG A 98 7.93 -2.58 -3.02
CA ARG A 98 7.46 -3.92 -3.43
C ARG A 98 7.97 -4.32 -4.82
N ARG A 99 8.03 -3.38 -5.78
CA ARG A 99 8.58 -3.63 -7.12
C ARG A 99 10.10 -3.79 -7.12
N LYS A 100 10.82 -3.16 -6.17
CA LYS A 100 12.29 -3.23 -6.07
C LYS A 100 12.78 -4.47 -5.31
N GLY A 101 11.96 -5.06 -4.45
CA GLY A 101 12.23 -6.31 -3.74
C GLY A 101 12.10 -7.58 -4.61
N GLY A 102 11.54 -7.45 -5.82
CA GLY A 102 11.43 -8.53 -6.80
C GLY A 102 12.34 -8.30 -7.99
N HIS A 103 13.61 -8.73 -7.92
CA HIS A 103 14.44 -8.82 -9.13
C HIS A 103 14.84 -10.26 -9.39
N VAL A 104 14.07 -10.98 -10.21
CA VAL A 104 14.59 -11.85 -11.29
C VAL A 104 13.55 -11.92 -12.43
N THR A 105 14.05 -11.63 -13.65
CA THR A 105 13.51 -11.82 -15.03
C THR A 105 12.62 -10.73 -15.67
N GLY A 106 13.12 -10.13 -16.77
CA GLY A 106 12.26 -9.64 -17.86
C GLY A 106 12.60 -8.34 -18.63
N ALA A 107 13.78 -8.26 -19.27
CA ALA A 107 14.12 -7.52 -20.51
C ALA A 107 13.90 -5.99 -20.65
N GLY A 108 15.00 -5.26 -20.88
CA GLY A 108 14.97 -3.88 -21.42
C GLY A 108 16.29 -3.10 -21.55
N LEU A 109 17.39 -3.72 -22.04
CA LEU A 109 18.63 -3.15 -22.68
C LEU A 109 19.40 -1.94 -22.03
N PRO A 110 20.65 -1.59 -22.45
CA PRO A 110 21.78 -2.35 -22.99
C PRO A 110 23.08 -2.10 -22.17
N TYR A 111 23.76 -3.15 -21.68
CA TYR A 111 25.13 -2.99 -21.16
C TYR A 111 26.07 -4.01 -21.81
N PRO A 112 27.36 -3.65 -22.04
CA PRO A 112 28.21 -4.30 -23.03
C PRO A 112 28.71 -5.67 -22.55
N PRO A 113 29.07 -6.57 -23.49
CA PRO A 113 29.35 -7.96 -23.18
C PRO A 113 30.68 -8.12 -22.43
N ILE A 114 30.64 -8.85 -21.31
CA ILE A 114 31.84 -9.35 -20.64
C ILE A 114 32.30 -10.59 -21.41
N ASN A 115 33.43 -10.47 -22.11
CA ASN A 115 34.04 -11.55 -22.85
C ASN A 115 34.82 -12.46 -21.87
N ILE A 116 34.27 -13.60 -21.49
CA ILE A 116 34.99 -14.61 -20.70
C ILE A 116 35.51 -15.68 -21.66
N HIS A 117 36.81 -15.69 -21.89
CA HIS A 117 37.51 -16.74 -22.63
C HIS A 117 37.53 -18.00 -21.74
N LEU A 118 36.71 -19.01 -22.07
CA LEU A 118 36.82 -20.33 -21.47
C LEU A 118 37.33 -21.32 -22.51
N SER A 119 38.59 -21.68 -22.39
CA SER A 119 39.23 -22.68 -23.25
C SER A 119 39.08 -24.09 -22.66
N SER A 120 38.65 -25.01 -23.53
CA SER A 120 38.69 -26.49 -23.45
C SER A 120 37.73 -27.19 -22.47
N SER A 121 37.05 -28.28 -22.80
CA SER A 121 37.14 -29.21 -23.93
C SER A 121 35.87 -30.09 -24.03
N GLN A 122 35.46 -30.37 -25.27
CA GLN A 122 34.86 -31.63 -25.78
C GLN A 122 33.54 -32.16 -25.16
N SER A 123 32.43 -32.05 -25.90
CA SER A 123 31.82 -33.14 -26.71
C SER A 123 30.40 -32.76 -27.15
N ALA A 124 30.09 -32.97 -28.43
CA ALA A 124 28.80 -32.73 -29.10
C ALA A 124 28.03 -34.06 -29.29
N PRO A 125 26.86 -34.13 -29.99
CA PRO A 125 25.74 -33.18 -30.19
C PRO A 125 24.35 -33.86 -29.89
N HIS A 126 23.26 -33.29 -30.44
CA HIS A 126 21.85 -33.76 -30.59
C HIS A 126 20.85 -33.07 -29.63
N GLY A 127 19.79 -32.34 -30.03
CA GLY A 127 19.25 -31.88 -31.33
C GLY A 127 17.83 -31.25 -31.14
N LEU A 128 17.48 -30.27 -32.00
CA LEU A 128 16.14 -29.80 -32.47
C LEU A 128 15.13 -29.26 -31.42
N GLU A 129 14.84 -27.95 -31.34
CA GLU A 129 13.93 -27.10 -32.17
C GLU A 129 12.43 -27.46 -32.11
N ILE A 130 11.57 -26.53 -31.63
CA ILE A 130 10.39 -25.95 -32.32
C ILE A 130 9.50 -25.12 -31.34
N SER A 131 9.02 -24.00 -31.87
CA SER A 131 8.24 -22.87 -31.32
C SER A 131 6.77 -23.12 -30.90
N ASP A 132 6.33 -22.38 -29.86
CA ASP A 132 5.10 -21.55 -29.65
C ASP A 132 3.67 -22.08 -29.93
N PRO A 133 2.58 -21.37 -29.50
CA PRO A 133 2.39 -20.39 -28.40
C PRO A 133 1.11 -20.68 -27.55
N LYS A 134 1.01 -20.23 -26.28
CA LYS A 134 -0.33 -19.94 -25.71
C LYS A 134 -0.38 -19.03 -24.48
N ALA A 135 -1.19 -17.99 -24.63
CA ALA A 135 -1.95 -17.24 -23.63
C ALA A 135 -1.14 -16.41 -22.62
N ALA A 136 -0.99 -15.13 -22.99
CA ALA A 136 -0.88 -14.04 -22.03
C ALA A 136 -2.13 -14.02 -21.14
N ASN A 137 -2.02 -14.56 -19.93
CA ASN A 137 -2.96 -14.24 -18.87
C ASN A 137 -2.60 -12.85 -18.34
N ASN A 138 -3.44 -11.88 -18.68
CA ASN A 138 -3.48 -10.56 -18.04
C ASN A 138 -3.52 -10.75 -16.52
N LEU A 139 -2.42 -10.49 -15.83
CA LEU A 139 -2.42 -10.29 -14.39
C LEU A 139 -3.03 -8.91 -14.13
N GLN A 140 -4.37 -8.87 -14.06
CA GLN A 140 -5.08 -7.74 -13.47
C GLN A 140 -4.57 -7.56 -12.04
N LEU A 141 -3.93 -6.41 -11.80
CA LEU A 141 -3.70 -5.86 -10.48
C LEU A 141 -5.02 -5.95 -9.70
N PRO A 142 -5.08 -6.55 -8.50
CA PRO A 142 -6.35 -6.69 -7.79
C PRO A 142 -6.83 -5.29 -7.46
N SER A 143 -7.93 -4.89 -8.09
CA SER A 143 -8.65 -3.68 -7.79
C SER A 143 -8.95 -3.66 -6.29
N SER A 144 -8.79 -2.49 -5.66
CA SER A 144 -9.17 -2.27 -4.26
C SER A 144 -10.54 -2.90 -4.03
N LEU A 145 -10.60 -3.91 -3.18
CA LEU A 145 -11.82 -4.66 -2.94
C LEU A 145 -12.69 -3.77 -2.06
N ASP A 146 -13.48 -2.90 -2.69
CA ASP A 146 -14.42 -2.03 -1.98
C ASP A 146 -15.53 -2.92 -1.41
N ILE A 147 -15.34 -3.37 -0.16
CA ILE A 147 -16.32 -4.20 0.57
C ILE A 147 -17.11 -3.26 1.48
N PRO A 148 -18.40 -3.08 1.24
CA PRO A 148 -19.24 -2.24 2.10
C PRO A 148 -19.39 -2.88 3.49
N GLY A 149 -19.41 -2.05 4.53
CA GLY A 149 -19.71 -2.47 5.90
C GLY A 149 -18.53 -2.38 6.88
N MET A 150 -18.81 -2.70 8.15
CA MET A 150 -17.79 -2.77 9.20
C MET A 150 -16.93 -4.02 9.01
N ARG A 151 -15.61 -3.89 9.14
CA ARG A 151 -14.65 -4.96 8.78
C ARG A 151 -14.86 -6.26 9.54
N ASP A 152 -15.12 -6.17 10.84
CA ASP A 152 -15.39 -7.31 11.71
C ASP A 152 -16.72 -7.99 11.40
N VAL A 153 -17.75 -7.21 11.04
CA VAL A 153 -19.06 -7.72 10.62
C VAL A 153 -18.94 -8.43 9.27
N VAL A 154 -18.25 -7.81 8.31
CA VAL A 154 -17.98 -8.35 6.97
C VAL A 154 -17.22 -9.68 7.04
N VAL A 155 -16.25 -9.81 7.94
CA VAL A 155 -15.53 -11.08 8.17
C VAL A 155 -16.48 -12.18 8.66
N LYS A 156 -17.44 -11.84 9.54
CA LYS A 156 -18.46 -12.80 10.02
C LYS A 156 -19.42 -13.21 8.90
N GLU A 157 -19.94 -12.26 8.13
CA GLU A 157 -20.84 -12.54 7.00
C GLU A 157 -20.17 -13.45 5.96
N TYR A 158 -18.88 -13.21 5.66
CA TYR A 158 -18.12 -14.08 4.79
C TYR A 158 -17.95 -15.49 5.37
N SER A 159 -17.69 -15.60 6.67
CA SER A 159 -17.60 -16.90 7.35
C SER A 159 -18.91 -17.67 7.28
N GLU A 160 -20.05 -17.00 7.48
CA GLU A 160 -21.38 -17.60 7.35
C GLU A 160 -21.63 -18.10 5.93
N TRP A 161 -21.25 -17.30 4.92
CA TRP A 161 -21.32 -17.72 3.52
C TRP A 161 -20.41 -18.93 3.24
N GLN A 162 -19.18 -18.96 3.75
CA GLN A 162 -18.30 -20.13 3.61
C GLN A 162 -18.92 -21.38 4.22
N VAL A 163 -19.50 -21.26 5.42
CA VAL A 163 -20.20 -22.33 6.11
C VAL A 163 -21.43 -22.81 5.33
N SER A 164 -22.18 -21.93 4.66
CA SER A 164 -23.35 -22.32 3.86
C SER A 164 -22.99 -23.11 2.61
N ASN A 165 -21.76 -22.97 2.11
CA ASN A 165 -21.28 -23.69 0.92
C ASN A 165 -20.80 -25.12 1.23
N VAL A 166 -20.86 -25.56 2.48
CA VAL A 166 -20.30 -26.84 2.92
C VAL A 166 -21.29 -27.60 3.80
N GLU A 167 -21.55 -28.86 3.49
CA GLU A 167 -22.48 -29.69 4.27
C GLU A 167 -21.81 -30.33 5.51
N ASN A 168 -20.53 -30.68 5.40
CA ASN A 168 -19.79 -31.39 6.45
C ASN A 168 -19.47 -30.50 7.65
N ASP A 169 -19.92 -30.90 8.84
CA ASP A 169 -19.78 -30.09 10.06
C ASP A 169 -18.32 -29.86 10.50
N SER A 170 -17.42 -30.84 10.27
CA SER A 170 -16.00 -30.65 10.61
C SER A 170 -15.32 -29.59 9.74
N LEU A 171 -15.76 -29.45 8.48
CA LEU A 171 -15.27 -28.40 7.59
C LEU A 171 -15.90 -27.05 7.95
N LYS A 172 -17.20 -27.01 8.31
CA LYS A 172 -17.85 -25.80 8.82
C LYS A 172 -17.13 -25.25 10.05
N THR A 173 -16.79 -26.12 11.00
CA THR A 173 -16.01 -25.73 12.18
C THR A 173 -14.66 -25.17 11.78
N ALA A 174 -13.94 -25.83 10.87
CA ALA A 174 -12.65 -25.32 10.39
C ALA A 174 -12.75 -23.92 9.76
N PHE A 175 -13.82 -23.62 9.01
CA PHE A 175 -14.05 -22.27 8.46
C PHE A 175 -14.38 -21.22 9.54
N ARG A 176 -15.07 -21.62 10.61
CA ARG A 176 -15.29 -20.74 11.79
C ARG A 176 -13.97 -20.47 12.51
N GLU A 177 -13.12 -21.47 12.68
CA GLU A 177 -11.78 -21.30 13.26
C GLU A 177 -10.91 -20.31 12.46
N VAL A 178 -10.98 -20.33 11.12
CA VAL A 178 -10.29 -19.33 10.29
C VAL A 178 -10.78 -17.91 10.60
N CYS A 179 -12.10 -17.74 10.74
CA CYS A 179 -12.71 -16.46 11.08
C CYS A 179 -12.27 -15.96 12.47
N ASP A 180 -12.28 -16.84 13.47
CA ASP A 180 -11.82 -16.51 14.82
C ASP A 180 -10.35 -16.08 14.81
N VAL A 181 -9.49 -16.82 14.11
CA VAL A 181 -8.07 -16.47 13.92
C VAL A 181 -7.94 -15.09 13.26
N MET A 182 -8.76 -14.74 12.27
CA MET A 182 -8.72 -13.42 11.65
C MET A 182 -9.07 -12.31 12.66
N LEU A 183 -10.19 -12.46 13.37
CA LEU A 183 -10.67 -11.46 14.32
C LEU A 183 -9.70 -11.26 15.49
N GLU A 184 -9.15 -12.36 16.04
CA GLU A 184 -8.15 -12.31 17.12
C GLU A 184 -6.86 -11.60 16.71
N ASN A 185 -6.46 -11.72 15.43
CA ASN A 185 -5.24 -11.12 14.91
C ASN A 185 -5.52 -9.77 14.20
N GLY A 186 -6.75 -9.26 14.26
CA GLY A 186 -7.15 -7.98 13.67
C GLY A 186 -7.06 -7.93 12.14
N LEU A 187 -7.17 -9.08 11.48
CA LEU A 187 -7.11 -9.20 10.02
C LEU A 187 -8.50 -8.98 9.41
N ASP A 188 -8.56 -8.17 8.36
CA ASP A 188 -9.77 -7.99 7.54
C ASP A 188 -9.69 -8.74 6.21
N LEU A 189 -10.84 -8.92 5.54
CA LEU A 189 -10.92 -9.65 4.27
C LEU A 189 -10.11 -8.97 3.16
N GLU A 190 -9.94 -7.65 3.21
CA GLU A 190 -9.20 -6.91 2.19
C GLU A 190 -7.71 -7.21 2.30
N GLN A 191 -7.14 -7.23 3.51
CA GLN A 191 -5.77 -7.62 3.78
C GLN A 191 -5.50 -9.05 3.31
N VAL A 192 -6.34 -10.00 3.72
CA VAL A 192 -6.19 -11.42 3.34
C VAL A 192 -6.31 -11.60 1.82
N TYR A 193 -7.25 -10.90 1.19
CA TYR A 193 -7.40 -10.92 -0.26
C TYR A 193 -6.22 -10.28 -1.00
N ARG A 194 -5.62 -9.22 -0.46
CA ARG A 194 -4.44 -8.59 -1.08
C ARG A 194 -3.21 -9.47 -0.98
N ASP A 195 -3.02 -10.13 0.15
CA ASP A 195 -1.83 -10.93 0.40
C ASP A 195 -1.89 -12.28 -0.33
N GLN A 196 -3.10 -12.80 -0.61
CA GLN A 196 -3.33 -14.11 -1.26
C GLN A 196 -2.49 -15.25 -0.63
N ASP A 197 -2.15 -15.12 0.65
CA ASP A 197 -1.23 -16.03 1.33
C ASP A 197 -1.95 -16.89 2.38
N PRO A 198 -2.16 -18.19 2.12
CA PRO A 198 -2.75 -19.10 3.09
C PRO A 198 -1.77 -19.54 4.19
N THR A 199 -0.48 -19.22 4.07
CA THR A 199 0.59 -19.72 4.97
C THR A 199 0.39 -19.27 6.41
N PHE A 200 -0.11 -18.05 6.62
CA PHE A 200 -0.46 -17.54 7.94
C PHE A 200 -1.44 -18.46 8.67
N PHE A 201 -2.52 -18.87 8.01
CA PHE A 201 -3.54 -19.74 8.61
C PHE A 201 -3.00 -21.15 8.85
N ILE A 202 -2.17 -21.66 7.93
CA ILE A 202 -1.51 -22.97 8.10
C ILE A 202 -0.60 -22.96 9.32
N ALA A 203 0.17 -21.89 9.52
CA ALA A 203 1.03 -21.71 10.70
C ALA A 203 0.22 -21.62 12.01
N LYS A 204 -1.05 -21.17 11.94
CA LYS A 204 -2.00 -21.18 13.06
C LYS A 204 -2.72 -22.52 13.26
N GLY A 205 -2.38 -23.55 12.50
CA GLY A 205 -2.93 -24.90 12.63
C GLY A 205 -4.13 -25.20 11.74
N ILE A 206 -4.54 -24.28 10.88
CA ILE A 206 -5.63 -24.52 9.93
C ILE A 206 -5.16 -25.48 8.83
N LYS A 207 -6.03 -26.44 8.47
CA LYS A 207 -5.74 -27.39 7.39
C LYS A 207 -5.47 -26.65 6.07
N ILE A 208 -4.42 -27.07 5.35
CA ILE A 208 -3.98 -26.43 4.10
C ILE A 208 -5.09 -26.24 3.05
N GLY A 209 -5.99 -27.21 2.91
CA GLY A 209 -7.11 -27.11 1.97
C GLY A 209 -8.12 -26.04 2.36
N ILE A 210 -8.41 -25.90 3.66
CA ILE A 210 -9.32 -24.88 4.20
C ILE A 210 -8.69 -23.50 4.02
N ALA A 211 -7.42 -23.34 4.42
CA ALA A 211 -6.70 -22.08 4.31
C ALA A 211 -6.65 -21.57 2.85
N ARG A 212 -6.33 -22.44 1.89
CA ARG A 212 -6.32 -22.08 0.46
C ARG A 212 -7.69 -21.68 -0.03
N ARG A 213 -8.71 -22.52 0.22
CA ARG A 213 -10.08 -22.27 -0.24
C ARG A 213 -10.63 -20.96 0.33
N PHE A 214 -10.40 -20.72 1.62
CA PHE A 214 -10.82 -19.52 2.31
C PHE A 214 -10.25 -18.26 1.66
N VAL A 215 -8.97 -18.23 1.30
CA VAL A 215 -8.35 -17.06 0.66
C VAL A 215 -8.85 -16.86 -0.79
N GLU A 216 -8.93 -17.95 -1.56
CA GLU A 216 -9.35 -17.93 -2.96
C GLU A 216 -10.79 -17.44 -3.15
N ASP A 217 -11.68 -17.76 -2.21
CA ASP A 217 -13.11 -17.51 -2.35
C ASP A 217 -13.55 -16.10 -1.93
N ILE A 218 -12.69 -15.31 -1.30
CA ILE A 218 -13.02 -13.92 -0.90
C ILE A 218 -13.45 -13.11 -2.13
N GLY A 219 -12.72 -13.24 -3.24
CA GLY A 219 -13.05 -12.54 -4.48
C GLY A 219 -14.43 -12.96 -5.04
N LYS A 220 -14.78 -14.24 -4.93
CA LYS A 220 -16.08 -14.76 -5.39
C LYS A 220 -17.22 -14.22 -4.53
N TRP A 221 -17.02 -14.23 -3.21
CA TRP A 221 -18.02 -13.70 -2.29
C TRP A 221 -18.25 -12.21 -2.51
N VAL A 222 -17.19 -11.41 -2.66
CA VAL A 222 -17.37 -9.98 -2.93
C VAL A 222 -18.08 -9.73 -4.25
N GLN A 223 -17.79 -10.50 -5.30
CA GLN A 223 -18.53 -10.40 -6.55
C GLN A 223 -20.03 -10.73 -6.35
N ASN A 224 -20.35 -11.74 -5.53
CA ASN A 224 -21.72 -12.10 -5.23
C ASN A 224 -22.45 -11.01 -4.44
N VAL A 225 -21.81 -10.42 -3.42
CA VAL A 225 -22.38 -9.32 -2.63
C VAL A 225 -22.61 -8.09 -3.53
N LYS A 226 -21.63 -7.73 -4.36
CA LYS A 226 -21.77 -6.62 -5.32
C LYS A 226 -22.86 -6.83 -6.35
N ASN A 227 -23.10 -8.07 -6.76
CA ASN A 227 -24.18 -8.43 -7.67
C ASN A 227 -25.56 -8.52 -6.99
N ALA A 228 -25.60 -8.66 -5.66
CA ALA A 228 -26.85 -8.70 -4.88
C ALA A 228 -27.32 -7.29 -4.44
N ILE A 229 -26.40 -6.34 -4.26
CA ILE A 229 -26.68 -4.95 -3.89
C ILE A 229 -27.49 -4.12 -4.94
N PRO A 230 -27.52 -4.40 -6.26
CA PRO A 230 -28.30 -3.59 -7.21
C PRO A 230 -29.83 -3.66 -7.06
N VAL A 231 -30.36 -4.46 -6.12
CA VAL A 231 -31.81 -4.74 -6.03
C VAL A 231 -32.51 -3.97 -4.88
N LEU A 232 -31.80 -3.23 -4.03
CA LEU A 232 -32.42 -2.58 -2.85
C LEU A 232 -32.40 -1.04 -2.83
N GLU A 233 -32.00 -0.35 -3.91
CA GLU A 233 -32.13 1.13 -4.01
C GLU A 233 -33.30 1.61 -4.90
N LEU A 234 -34.34 0.81 -5.10
CA LEU A 234 -35.57 1.25 -5.78
C LEU A 234 -36.83 0.73 -5.08
N ILE A 235 -37.12 1.20 -3.86
CA ILE A 235 -38.49 1.35 -3.33
C ILE A 235 -38.56 2.63 -2.51
#